data_AF-A0A147BAY3-F1
#
_entry.id   AF-A0A147BAY3-F1
#
_cell.length_a   1.000
_cell.length_b   1.000
_cell.length_c   1.000
_cell.angle_alpha   90.00
_cell.angle_beta   90.00
_cell.angle_gamma   90.00
#
_symmetry.space_group_name_H-M   'P 1'
#
loop_
_entity.id
_entity.type
_entity.pdbx_description
1 polymer ?
#
loop_
_entity_poly.entity_id
_entity_poly.type
_entity_poly.pdbx_seq_one_letter_code
_entity_poly.pdbx_strand_id
1 'polypeptide(L)'
;RQSSQTRPTRGSKVRNVVKYIDIKCREHFKAGPKIRMDESTVGYKGRISFKCYNPQKPTKWGLRVYILADCATGYVSAFEPYYGSTTTESLCRPDLPFTCRIVLHLLEKVMHASGESGYHMYTDRFYTSPQ
;
A
#
# COMPACT_ATOMS: atom_id res chain seq x y z
N ARG A 1 8.66 -1.63 36.17
CA ARG A 1 8.07 -2.12 34.90
C ARG A 1 7.06 -1.09 34.42
N GLN A 2 7.51 -0.07 33.68
CA GLN A 2 6.60 0.88 33.04
C GLN A 2 6.15 0.26 31.72
N SER A 3 4.85 -0.02 31.60
CA SER A 3 4.23 -0.36 30.32
C SER A 3 4.41 0.84 29.38
N SER A 4 5.21 0.68 28.34
CA SER A 4 5.30 1.65 27.25
C SER A 4 3.93 1.76 26.59
N GLN A 5 3.15 2.77 26.96
CA GLN A 5 1.95 3.15 26.22
C GLN A 5 2.38 3.52 24.80
N THR A 6 2.20 2.59 23.86
CA THR A 6 2.43 2.83 22.45
C THR A 6 1.44 3.88 21.98
N ARG A 7 1.94 5.06 21.58
CA ARG A 7 1.10 6.13 21.04
C ARG A 7 0.28 5.57 19.87
N PRO A 8 -1.05 5.75 19.84
CA PRO A 8 -1.87 5.24 18.76
C PRO A 8 -1.43 5.85 17.43
N THR A 9 -1.17 4.99 16.43
CA THR A 9 -0.81 5.44 15.08
C THR A 9 -2.00 6.11 14.41
N ARG A 10 -1.74 6.93 13.37
CA ARG A 10 -2.77 7.65 12.61
C ARG A 10 -3.83 6.72 11.97
N GLY A 11 -3.49 5.45 11.72
CA GLY A 11 -4.41 4.42 11.20
C GLY A 11 -5.01 3.48 12.24
N SER A 12 -4.69 3.64 13.53
CA SER A 12 -5.08 2.70 14.60
C SER A 12 -6.57 2.33 14.62
N LYS A 13 -7.45 3.32 14.42
CA LYS A 13 -8.92 3.12 14.46
C LYS A 13 -9.45 2.21 13.37
N VAL A 14 -8.82 2.19 12.20
CA VAL A 14 -9.27 1.42 11.02
C VAL A 14 -8.37 0.23 10.71
N ARG A 15 -7.26 0.07 11.45
CA ARG A 15 -6.23 -0.93 11.20
C ARG A 15 -6.78 -2.35 11.06
N ASN A 16 -7.70 -2.75 11.94
CA ASN A 16 -8.26 -4.11 11.92
C ASN A 16 -9.11 -4.35 10.67
N VAL A 17 -9.91 -3.35 10.26
CA VAL A 17 -10.74 -3.44 9.05
C VAL A 17 -9.87 -3.45 7.79
N VAL A 18 -8.89 -2.54 7.71
CA VAL A 18 -7.93 -2.48 6.59
C VAL A 18 -7.19 -3.82 6.46
N LYS A 19 -6.68 -4.35 7.58
CA LYS A 19 -5.97 -5.64 7.60
C LYS A 19 -6.89 -6.79 7.17
N TYR A 20 -8.14 -6.80 7.65
CA TYR A 20 -9.10 -7.83 7.27
C TYR A 20 -9.36 -7.83 5.76
N ILE A 21 -9.59 -6.65 5.16
CA ILE A 21 -9.82 -6.53 3.72
C ILE A 21 -8.58 -6.96 2.92
N ASP A 22 -7.39 -6.48 3.30
CA ASP A 22 -6.12 -6.85 2.63
C ASP A 22 -5.83 -8.35 2.67
N ILE A 23 -6.18 -9.03 3.77
CA ILE A 23 -6.09 -10.49 3.87
C ILE A 23 -7.10 -11.16 2.94
N LYS A 24 -8.37 -10.73 2.97
CA LYS A 24 -9.43 -11.32 2.13
C LYS A 24 -9.17 -11.16 0.65
N CYS A 25 -8.60 -10.02 0.24
CA CYS A 25 -8.18 -9.82 -1.15
C CYS A 25 -7.25 -10.95 -1.64
N ARG A 26 -6.27 -11.33 -0.82
CA ARG A 26 -5.26 -12.36 -1.14
C ARG A 26 -5.77 -13.79 -0.99
N GLU A 27 -6.68 -14.04 -0.05
CA GLU A 27 -7.28 -15.37 0.14
C GLU A 27 -8.18 -15.77 -1.03
N HIS A 28 -8.88 -14.81 -1.64
CA HIS A 28 -9.88 -15.09 -2.66
C HIS A 28 -9.40 -14.95 -4.11
N PHE A 29 -8.19 -14.43 -4.33
CA PHE A 29 -7.64 -14.27 -5.67
C PHE A 29 -6.11 -14.40 -5.67
N LYS A 30 -5.62 -15.23 -6.59
CA LYS A 30 -4.20 -15.33 -6.89
C LYS A 30 -3.89 -14.51 -8.13
N ALA A 31 -2.99 -13.55 -7.99
CA ALA A 31 -2.54 -12.74 -9.11
C ALA A 31 -1.84 -13.63 -10.15
N GLY A 32 -2.03 -13.31 -11.43
CA GLY A 32 -1.25 -13.94 -12.48
C GLY A 32 0.19 -13.41 -12.51
N PRO A 33 1.02 -13.89 -13.45
CA PRO A 33 2.45 -13.56 -13.51
C PRO A 33 2.75 -12.09 -13.79
N LYS A 34 1.76 -11.26 -14.12
CA LYS A 34 1.90 -9.84 -14.46
C LYS A 34 1.14 -8.99 -13.45
N ILE A 35 1.86 -8.17 -12.70
CA ILE A 35 1.29 -7.29 -11.67
C ILE A 35 1.67 -5.83 -11.93
N ARG A 36 0.83 -4.91 -11.47
CA ARG A 36 1.05 -3.46 -11.59
C ARG A 36 0.98 -2.76 -10.25
N MET A 37 1.85 -1.76 -10.07
CA MET A 37 1.84 -0.84 -8.95
C MET A 37 1.30 0.51 -9.37
N ASP A 38 0.39 1.07 -8.59
CA ASP A 38 -0.15 2.41 -8.81
C ASP A 38 -0.70 2.95 -7.48
N GLU A 39 -1.19 4.20 -7.49
CA GLU A 39 -1.96 4.74 -6.38
C GLU A 39 -3.39 5.07 -6.77
N SER A 40 -4.28 4.76 -5.83
CA SER A 40 -5.67 5.20 -5.88
C SER A 40 -5.94 6.29 -4.86
N THR A 41 -6.98 7.07 -5.13
CA THR A 41 -7.46 8.13 -4.25
C THR A 41 -8.89 7.82 -3.85
N VAL A 42 -9.09 7.60 -2.55
CA VAL A 42 -10.42 7.49 -1.95
C VAL A 42 -10.90 8.88 -1.59
N GLY A 43 -11.97 9.35 -2.23
CA GLY A 43 -12.51 10.68 -2.02
C GLY A 43 -12.90 10.91 -0.56
N TYR A 44 -12.34 11.96 0.05
CA TYR A 44 -12.63 12.29 1.44
C TYR A 44 -12.55 13.81 1.66
N LYS A 45 -13.66 14.40 2.13
CA LYS A 45 -13.77 15.85 2.36
C LYS A 45 -13.54 16.27 3.82
N GLY A 46 -13.48 15.32 4.76
CA GLY A 46 -13.31 15.63 6.19
C GLY A 46 -11.92 16.16 6.57
N ARG A 47 -11.75 16.45 7.87
CA ARG A 47 -10.49 16.92 8.46
C ARG A 47 -9.67 15.75 8.96
N ILE A 48 -8.56 15.47 8.28
CA ILE A 48 -7.59 14.45 8.68
C ILE A 48 -6.20 14.87 8.21
N SER A 49 -5.17 14.59 9.03
CA SER A 49 -3.82 15.14 8.85
C SER A 49 -3.05 14.59 7.66
N PHE A 50 -3.49 13.45 7.09
CA PHE A 50 -2.83 12.76 5.98
C PHE A 50 -3.68 12.76 4.70
N LYS A 51 -4.64 13.70 4.60
CA LYS A 51 -5.36 13.93 3.34
C LYS A 51 -4.38 14.47 2.30
N CYS A 52 -4.37 13.86 1.11
CA CYS A 52 -3.52 14.26 0.01
C CYS A 52 -4.29 15.13 -0.99
N TYR A 53 -3.58 16.07 -1.62
CA TYR A 53 -4.03 16.80 -2.79
C TYR A 53 -3.26 16.32 -4.03
N ASN A 54 -3.97 15.92 -5.08
CA ASN A 54 -3.38 15.65 -6.38
C ASN A 54 -4.21 16.34 -7.49
N PRO A 55 -3.71 17.43 -8.09
CA PRO A 55 -4.45 18.20 -9.09
C PRO A 55 -4.72 17.41 -10.38
N GLN A 56 -3.94 16.36 -10.66
CA GLN A 56 -4.03 15.56 -11.88
C GLN A 56 -5.10 14.46 -11.80
N LYS A 57 -5.67 14.19 -10.62
CA LYS A 57 -6.74 13.19 -10.44
C LYS A 57 -8.12 13.88 -10.45
N PRO A 58 -9.17 13.22 -10.96
CA PRO A 58 -10.53 13.78 -10.94
C PRO A 58 -10.99 14.16 -9.52
N THR A 59 -10.74 13.27 -8.56
CA THR A 59 -10.92 13.52 -7.14
C THR A 59 -9.64 14.09 -6.56
N LYS A 60 -9.52 15.42 -6.54
CA LYS A 60 -8.27 16.10 -6.17
C LYS A 60 -7.90 15.94 -4.69
N TRP A 61 -8.89 15.83 -3.80
CA TRP A 61 -8.69 15.71 -2.35
C TRP A 61 -9.18 14.36 -1.86
N GLY A 62 -8.29 13.60 -1.20
CA GLY A 62 -8.67 12.29 -0.68
C GLY A 62 -7.60 11.59 0.13
N LEU A 63 -7.88 10.35 0.47
CA LEU A 63 -6.94 9.44 1.11
C LEU A 63 -6.23 8.66 0.01
N ARG A 64 -4.90 8.77 -0.03
CA ARG A 64 -4.07 8.01 -0.97
C ARG A 64 -3.92 6.57 -0.48
N VAL A 65 -3.98 5.62 -1.40
CA VAL A 65 -3.73 4.19 -1.13
C VAL A 65 -2.77 3.68 -2.18
N TYR A 66 -1.70 3.03 -1.74
CA TYR A 66 -0.76 2.30 -2.60
C TYR A 66 -1.36 0.94 -2.94
N ILE A 67 -1.40 0.58 -4.22
CA ILE A 67 -2.09 -0.60 -4.71
C ILE A 67 -1.15 -1.45 -5.55
N LEU A 68 -1.18 -2.75 -5.29
CA LEU A 68 -0.63 -3.78 -6.14
C LEU A 68 -1.79 -4.61 -6.70
N ALA A 69 -1.92 -4.62 -8.03
CA ALA A 69 -3.04 -5.26 -8.72
C ALA A 69 -2.57 -6.21 -9.81
N ASP A 70 -3.39 -7.19 -10.12
CA ASP A 70 -3.22 -8.06 -11.28
C ASP A 70 -3.48 -7.29 -12.58
N CYS A 71 -2.61 -7.47 -13.58
CA CYS A 71 -2.70 -6.73 -14.84
C CYS A 71 -3.86 -7.19 -15.73
N ALA A 72 -4.23 -8.48 -15.69
CA ALA A 72 -5.23 -9.03 -16.60
C ALA A 72 -6.66 -8.67 -16.16
N THR A 73 -6.91 -8.68 -14.85
CA THR A 73 -8.24 -8.49 -14.25
C THR A 73 -8.41 -7.12 -13.60
N GLY A 74 -7.32 -6.44 -13.26
CA GLY A 74 -7.35 -5.22 -12.45
C GLY A 74 -7.66 -5.48 -10.97
N TYR A 75 -7.73 -6.75 -10.54
CA TYR A 75 -8.02 -7.12 -9.16
C TYR A 75 -6.92 -6.65 -8.21
N VAL A 76 -7.31 -6.08 -7.06
CA VAL A 76 -6.36 -5.59 -6.05
C VAL A 76 -5.90 -6.75 -5.18
N SER A 77 -4.65 -7.15 -5.36
CA SER A 77 -4.04 -8.25 -4.60
C SER A 77 -3.55 -7.77 -3.24
N ALA A 78 -2.94 -6.60 -3.15
CA ALA A 78 -2.47 -6.04 -1.89
C ALA A 78 -2.53 -4.51 -1.92
N PHE A 79 -2.68 -3.88 -0.77
CA PHE A 79 -2.66 -2.42 -0.68
C PHE A 79 -2.13 -1.92 0.66
N GLU A 80 -1.74 -0.65 0.69
CA GLU A 80 -1.31 0.03 1.91
C GLU A 80 -1.82 1.48 1.92
N PRO A 81 -2.70 1.87 2.87
CA PRO A 81 -3.14 3.25 2.97
C PRO A 81 -2.01 4.20 3.40
N TYR A 82 -2.01 5.41 2.86
CA TYR A 82 -1.09 6.46 3.27
C TYR A 82 -1.58 7.13 4.56
N TYR A 83 -0.69 7.20 5.56
CA TYR A 83 -0.93 7.83 6.86
C TYR A 83 -0.03 9.06 7.12
N GLY A 84 0.64 9.59 6.10
CA GLY A 84 1.63 10.66 6.24
C GLY A 84 3.07 10.12 6.22
N SER A 85 4.01 10.89 6.78
CA SER A 85 5.41 10.48 6.92
C SER A 85 5.58 9.19 7.73
N THR A 86 4.64 8.88 8.62
CA THR A 86 4.67 7.69 9.48
C THR A 86 4.32 6.40 8.73
N THR A 87 3.89 6.47 7.46
CA THR A 87 3.40 5.29 6.71
C THR A 87 4.45 4.20 6.64
N THR A 88 5.71 4.58 6.45
CA THR A 88 6.80 3.63 6.26
C THR A 88 7.63 3.40 7.51
N GLU A 89 7.34 4.02 8.66
CA GLU A 89 8.18 3.92 9.87
C GLU A 89 8.43 2.48 10.32
N SER A 90 7.41 1.61 10.21
CA SER A 90 7.50 0.20 10.59
C SER A 90 7.86 -0.77 9.46
N LEU A 91 8.11 -0.27 8.24
CA LEU A 91 8.44 -1.14 7.10
C LEU A 91 9.91 -1.56 7.14
N CYS A 92 10.24 -2.68 6.51
CA CYS A 92 11.62 -3.14 6.37
C CYS A 92 12.48 -2.15 5.56
N ARG A 93 13.79 -2.39 5.54
CA ARG A 93 14.78 -1.64 4.74
C ARG A 93 14.74 -0.12 4.94
N PRO A 94 14.96 0.38 6.18
CA PRO A 94 14.95 1.82 6.46
C PRO A 94 16.05 2.61 5.71
N ASP A 95 17.05 1.91 5.17
CA ASP A 95 18.11 2.42 4.30
C ASP A 95 17.61 2.85 2.91
N LEU A 96 16.45 2.37 2.46
CA LEU A 96 15.90 2.65 1.14
C LEU A 96 14.90 3.82 1.14
N PRO A 97 14.71 4.49 -0.02
CA PRO A 97 13.62 5.45 -0.20
C PRO A 97 12.24 4.84 0.14
N PHE A 98 11.32 5.67 0.63
CA PHE A 98 10.00 5.21 1.05
C PHE A 98 9.22 4.50 -0.07
N THR A 99 9.41 4.92 -1.33
CA THR A 99 8.80 4.30 -2.51
C THR A 99 9.24 2.86 -2.70
N CYS A 100 10.55 2.58 -2.64
CA CYS A 100 11.10 1.23 -2.71
C CYS A 100 10.58 0.35 -1.56
N ARG A 101 10.49 0.92 -0.34
CA ARG A 101 9.98 0.19 0.84
C ARG A 101 8.52 -0.20 0.70
N ILE A 102 7.69 0.66 0.11
CA ILE A 102 6.29 0.35 -0.19
C ILE A 102 6.18 -0.75 -1.24
N VAL A 103 6.99 -0.69 -2.30
CA VAL A 103 7.06 -1.73 -3.34
C VAL A 103 7.40 -3.09 -2.73
N LEU A 104 8.48 -3.17 -1.96
CA LEU A 104 8.91 -4.40 -1.31
C LEU A 104 7.85 -4.95 -0.36
N HIS A 105 7.22 -4.08 0.43
CA HIS A 105 6.15 -4.45 1.37
C HIS A 105 4.93 -5.06 0.65
N LEU A 106 4.47 -4.46 -0.44
CA LEU A 106 3.33 -5.01 -1.19
C LEU A 106 3.68 -6.28 -1.96
N LEU A 107 4.89 -6.36 -2.51
CA LEU A 107 5.35 -7.55 -3.20
C LEU A 107 5.48 -8.74 -2.24
N GLU A 108 6.06 -8.52 -1.06
CA GLU A 108 6.18 -9.53 -0.01
C GLU A 108 4.81 -10.09 0.38
N LYS A 109 3.78 -9.24 0.55
CA LYS A 109 2.40 -9.69 0.84
C LYS A 109 1.85 -10.66 -0.20
N VAL A 110 2.20 -10.51 -1.48
CA VAL A 110 1.72 -11.34 -2.59
C VAL A 110 2.55 -12.61 -2.73
N MET A 111 3.88 -12.52 -2.64
CA MET A 111 4.78 -13.68 -2.77
C MET A 111 4.55 -14.72 -1.67
N HIS A 112 4.30 -14.29 -0.42
CA HIS A 112 3.95 -15.22 0.66
C HIS A 112 2.62 -15.95 0.44
N ALA A 113 1.72 -15.41 -0.39
CA ALA A 113 0.41 -15.99 -0.63
C ALA A 113 0.36 -16.93 -1.84
N SER A 114 1.21 -16.71 -2.85
CA SER A 114 1.06 -17.37 -4.15
C SER A 114 1.89 -18.64 -4.35
N GLY A 115 2.98 -18.84 -3.62
CA GLY A 115 3.87 -20.00 -3.83
C GLY A 115 4.51 -20.04 -5.23
N GLU A 116 4.36 -18.98 -6.03
CA GLU A 116 4.87 -18.87 -7.40
C GLU A 116 6.30 -18.35 -7.43
N SER A 117 7.07 -18.79 -8.43
CA SER A 117 8.44 -18.32 -8.67
C SER A 117 8.42 -17.04 -9.51
N GLY A 118 8.04 -15.92 -8.88
CA GLY A 118 8.28 -14.56 -9.36
C GLY A 118 7.17 -13.92 -10.21
N TYR A 119 7.23 -12.59 -10.31
CA TYR A 119 6.27 -11.75 -11.04
C TYR A 119 6.98 -10.78 -11.98
N HIS A 120 6.37 -10.49 -13.12
CA HIS A 120 6.71 -9.34 -13.95
C HIS A 120 5.93 -8.12 -13.45
N MET A 121 6.65 -7.14 -12.89
CA MET A 121 6.06 -5.96 -12.29
C MET A 121 6.10 -4.76 -13.25
N TYR A 122 4.95 -4.09 -13.40
CA TYR A 122 4.82 -2.83 -14.13
C TYR A 122 4.64 -1.69 -13.14
N THR A 123 5.40 -0.62 -13.32
CA THR A 123 5.42 0.54 -12.44
C THR A 123 5.47 1.83 -13.23
N ASP A 124 5.06 2.93 -12.60
CA ASP A 124 5.34 4.27 -13.13
C ASP A 124 6.76 4.73 -12.76
N ARG A 125 7.11 5.95 -13.18
CA ARG A 125 8.40 6.57 -12.84
C ARG A 125 8.55 6.82 -11.33
N PHE A 126 7.47 7.03 -10.59
CA PHE A 126 7.53 7.31 -9.17
C PHE A 126 8.06 6.12 -8.35
N TYR A 127 7.82 4.90 -8.83
CA TYR A 127 8.35 3.67 -8.22
C TYR A 127 9.64 3.13 -8.84
N THR A 128 10.08 3.70 -9.97
CA THR A 128 11.22 3.16 -10.73
C THR A 128 12.49 3.96 -10.40
N SER A 129 13.40 3.34 -9.66
CA SER A 129 14.75 3.86 -9.38
C SER A 129 15.81 2.82 -9.78
N PRO A 130 16.97 3.21 -10.33
CA PRO A 130 18.06 2.30 -10.64
C PRO A 130 18.86 1.82 -9.41
N GLN A 131 18.57 2.36 -8.23
CA GLN A 131 19.20 2.02 -6.95
C GLN A 131 18.44 0.88 -6.25
#